data_AF-A0A3T8THF6-F1
#
_entry.id   AF-A0A3T8THF6-F1
#
_cell.length_a   1.000
_cell.length_b   1.000
_cell.length_c   1.000
_cell.angle_alpha   90.00
_cell.angle_beta   90.00
_cell.angle_gamma   90.00
#
_symmetry.space_group_name_H-M   'P 1'
#
loop_
_entity.id
_entity.type
_entity.pdbx_description
1 polymer ?
#
loop_
_entity_poly.entity_id
_entity_poly.type
_entity_poly.pdbx_seq_one_letter_code
_entity_poly.pdbx_strand_id
1 'polypeptide(L)'
;MKYNRICQILGIEKPVIQGPLSWLTDARLVAAVSNAGGLGVLGPNAGLTAETAVSTPDETAEKMREEIRKTKKLTEKPFGVNLIPTPENDIWTPPILQVIKEEGVKAVVYTGYGEGAIITSLFNELKASGIAIIYRDINPTPENTRLAEKAGADIIVATGFDEGGTLPGTALGTFSIVPLIADSVKSVPVMAAGGITDSRTARAAHALGAEGVFAGSVFIGTEESRVPQSVKDKIINANGLDLLLFRTLPDYYRSLPGKLADKLVSMDKAGASNEELAQTMGGLRGLRIGMLEGNTDEGYIALGTGIGNIRSIKSVAEVVNELAIC
;
A
#
# COMPACT_ATOMS: atom_id res chain seq x y z
N MET A 1 -3.54 -12.84 22.21
CA MET A 1 -3.69 -12.69 20.75
C MET A 1 -3.85 -14.01 19.96
N LYS A 2 -4.20 -15.16 20.59
CA LYS A 2 -4.40 -16.45 19.90
C LYS A 2 -5.69 -16.55 19.04
N TYR A 3 -6.39 -15.44 18.81
CA TYR A 3 -7.78 -15.40 18.30
C TYR A 3 -8.09 -14.36 17.21
N ASN A 4 -7.11 -13.60 16.69
CA ASN A 4 -7.39 -12.66 15.60
C ASN A 4 -7.43 -13.39 14.24
N ARG A 5 -8.50 -13.20 13.45
CA ARG A 5 -8.71 -13.91 12.18
C ARG A 5 -7.65 -13.58 11.12
N ILE A 6 -7.20 -12.33 11.02
CA ILE A 6 -6.14 -11.91 10.09
C ILE A 6 -4.83 -12.63 10.43
N CYS A 7 -4.46 -12.66 11.72
CA CYS A 7 -3.28 -13.37 12.18
C CYS A 7 -3.33 -14.87 11.85
N GLN A 8 -4.50 -15.51 11.99
CA GLN A 8 -4.70 -16.92 11.68
C GLN A 8 -4.57 -17.20 10.17
N ILE A 9 -5.17 -16.37 9.33
CA ILE A 9 -5.13 -16.50 7.86
C ILE A 9 -3.70 -16.35 7.35
N LEU A 10 -2.96 -15.37 7.86
CA LEU A 10 -1.64 -15.00 7.34
C LEU A 10 -0.47 -15.68 8.06
N GLY A 11 -0.70 -16.31 9.20
CA GLY A 11 0.36 -16.89 10.03
C GLY A 11 1.26 -15.84 10.68
N ILE A 12 0.72 -14.65 10.99
CA ILE A 12 1.44 -13.53 11.62
C ILE A 12 1.02 -13.35 13.09
N GLU A 13 1.77 -12.56 13.85
CA GLU A 13 1.55 -12.37 15.29
C GLU A 13 0.64 -11.18 15.61
N LYS A 14 0.74 -10.12 14.79
CA LYS A 14 0.02 -8.85 14.98
C LYS A 14 -0.73 -8.51 13.69
N PRO A 15 -1.99 -8.04 13.76
CA PRO A 15 -2.82 -7.78 12.58
C PRO A 15 -2.44 -6.43 11.94
N VAL A 16 -1.17 -6.27 11.62
CA VAL A 16 -0.55 -5.08 11.05
C VAL A 16 0.08 -5.48 9.73
N ILE A 17 -0.37 -4.87 8.64
CA ILE A 17 0.22 -5.03 7.32
C ILE A 17 0.88 -3.72 6.93
N GLN A 18 2.16 -3.77 6.59
CA GLN A 18 2.80 -2.69 5.85
C GLN A 18 2.35 -2.77 4.40
N GLY A 19 1.50 -1.84 3.98
CA GLY A 19 0.96 -1.79 2.63
C GLY A 19 2.05 -1.51 1.59
N PRO A 20 1.97 -2.08 0.38
CA PRO A 20 3.04 -1.99 -0.62
C PRO A 20 3.31 -0.53 -1.00
N LEU A 21 4.57 -0.13 -0.92
CA LEU A 21 5.02 1.22 -1.27
C LEU A 21 5.90 1.13 -2.52
N SER A 22 5.38 1.59 -3.66
CA SER A 22 6.10 1.58 -4.94
C SER A 22 7.47 2.24 -4.79
N TRP A 23 8.53 1.55 -5.22
CA TRP A 23 9.96 1.91 -5.04
C TRP A 23 10.48 1.87 -3.59
N LEU A 24 9.66 2.22 -2.61
CA LEU A 24 10.12 2.45 -1.23
C LEU A 24 10.25 1.16 -0.42
N THR A 25 9.47 0.14 -0.79
CA THR A 25 9.65 -1.21 -0.24
C THR A 25 10.93 -1.85 -0.77
N ASP A 26 11.63 -2.53 0.11
CA ASP A 26 12.76 -3.39 -0.21
C ASP A 26 12.80 -4.55 0.80
N ALA A 27 13.71 -5.49 0.59
CA ALA A 27 13.89 -6.66 1.44
C ALA A 27 14.16 -6.28 2.90
N ARG A 28 14.84 -5.16 3.17
CA ARG A 28 15.18 -4.71 4.52
C ARG A 28 13.92 -4.28 5.27
N LEU A 29 13.12 -3.39 4.68
CA LEU A 29 11.87 -2.92 5.29
C LEU A 29 10.87 -4.08 5.47
N VAL A 30 10.66 -4.89 4.42
CA VAL A 30 9.68 -5.98 4.44
C VAL A 30 10.06 -7.05 5.47
N ALA A 31 11.34 -7.44 5.53
CA ALA A 31 11.80 -8.40 6.54
C ALA A 31 11.70 -7.83 7.96
N ALA A 32 11.98 -6.54 8.16
CA ALA A 32 11.83 -5.90 9.47
C ALA A 32 10.37 -5.93 9.97
N VAL A 33 9.39 -5.65 9.10
CA VAL A 33 7.96 -5.71 9.45
C VAL A 33 7.56 -7.14 9.82
N SER A 34 8.02 -8.11 9.03
CA SER A 34 7.73 -9.53 9.24
C SER A 34 8.36 -10.05 10.55
N ASN A 35 9.61 -9.66 10.83
CA ASN A 35 10.31 -9.98 12.09
C ASN A 35 9.66 -9.30 13.31
N ALA A 36 9.05 -8.13 13.15
CA ALA A 36 8.28 -7.46 14.20
C ALA A 36 6.91 -8.12 14.48
N GLY A 37 6.53 -9.13 13.69
CA GLY A 37 5.31 -9.92 13.85
C GLY A 37 4.13 -9.45 13.01
N GLY A 38 4.29 -8.42 12.16
CA GLY A 38 3.31 -8.04 11.14
C GLY A 38 3.52 -8.79 9.83
N LEU A 39 2.88 -8.32 8.75
CA LEU A 39 3.18 -8.74 7.37
C LEU A 39 3.83 -7.59 6.61
N GLY A 40 5.09 -7.76 6.20
CA GLY A 40 5.71 -6.88 5.21
C GLY A 40 5.23 -7.23 3.81
N VAL A 41 5.08 -6.24 2.92
CA VAL A 41 4.62 -6.49 1.54
C VAL A 41 5.54 -5.80 0.53
N LEU A 42 6.12 -6.58 -0.37
CA LEU A 42 6.89 -6.07 -1.50
C LEU A 42 5.94 -5.41 -2.51
N GLY A 43 6.18 -4.13 -2.81
CA GLY A 43 5.42 -3.36 -3.78
C GLY A 43 6.05 -3.33 -5.18
N PRO A 44 5.44 -2.59 -6.12
CA PRO A 44 6.01 -2.37 -7.45
C PRO A 44 7.43 -1.77 -7.36
N ASN A 45 8.34 -2.26 -8.19
CA ASN A 45 9.75 -1.83 -8.24
C ASN A 45 10.49 -1.95 -6.89
N ALA A 46 10.09 -2.89 -6.03
CA ALA A 46 10.74 -3.10 -4.74
C ALA A 46 12.25 -3.34 -4.89
N GLY A 47 13.05 -2.67 -4.06
CA GLY A 47 14.51 -2.75 -4.07
C GLY A 47 15.20 -2.07 -5.27
N LEU A 48 14.46 -1.58 -6.27
CA LEU A 48 15.04 -0.97 -7.47
C LEU A 48 15.40 0.51 -7.27
N THR A 49 16.34 0.99 -8.07
CA THR A 49 16.73 2.40 -8.19
C THR A 49 16.53 2.88 -9.62
N ALA A 50 16.99 4.11 -9.93
CA ALA A 50 16.99 4.59 -11.30
C ALA A 50 17.86 3.75 -12.23
N GLU A 51 19.00 3.29 -11.73
CA GLU A 51 20.02 2.56 -12.48
C GLU A 51 19.62 1.09 -12.71
N THR A 52 18.79 0.53 -11.82
CA THR A 52 18.36 -0.87 -11.88
C THR A 52 16.91 -1.05 -12.33
N ALA A 53 16.23 0.04 -12.71
CA ALA A 53 14.87 -0.01 -13.22
C ALA A 53 14.84 -0.76 -14.55
N VAL A 54 13.81 -1.59 -14.72
CA VAL A 54 13.57 -2.40 -15.92
C VAL A 54 12.16 -2.11 -16.45
N SER A 55 11.93 -2.41 -17.73
CA SER A 55 10.71 -1.98 -18.44
C SER A 55 9.97 -3.11 -19.15
N THR A 56 10.42 -4.36 -19.00
CA THR A 56 9.72 -5.53 -19.54
C THR A 56 9.10 -6.37 -18.43
N PRO A 57 7.99 -7.08 -18.68
CA PRO A 57 7.36 -7.93 -17.67
C PRO A 57 8.28 -9.01 -17.11
N ASP A 58 9.03 -9.69 -17.96
CA ASP A 58 9.91 -10.79 -17.55
C ASP A 58 11.09 -10.29 -16.69
N GLU A 59 11.72 -9.18 -17.08
CA GLU A 59 12.78 -8.57 -16.26
C GLU A 59 12.24 -8.09 -14.91
N THR A 60 11.03 -7.51 -14.91
CA THR A 60 10.37 -7.05 -13.67
C THR A 60 10.08 -8.22 -12.74
N ALA A 61 9.61 -9.34 -13.28
CA ALA A 61 9.37 -10.57 -12.52
C ALA A 61 10.67 -11.13 -11.94
N GLU A 62 11.77 -11.16 -12.72
CA GLU A 62 13.06 -11.61 -12.20
C GLU A 62 13.64 -10.64 -11.15
N LYS A 63 13.44 -9.34 -11.29
CA LYS A 63 13.76 -8.37 -10.22
C LYS A 63 12.95 -8.59 -8.96
N MET A 64 11.67 -8.90 -9.09
CA MET A 64 10.84 -9.30 -7.95
C MET A 64 11.37 -10.60 -7.31
N ARG A 65 11.80 -11.59 -8.11
CA ARG A 65 12.41 -12.84 -7.60
C ARG A 65 13.68 -12.57 -6.80
N GLU A 66 14.57 -11.74 -7.33
CA GLU A 66 15.78 -11.31 -6.62
C GLU A 66 15.44 -10.71 -5.26
N GLU A 67 14.44 -9.83 -5.20
CA GLU A 67 14.04 -9.14 -3.97
C GLU A 67 13.33 -10.06 -2.97
N ILE A 68 12.49 -10.99 -3.44
CA ILE A 68 11.91 -12.08 -2.63
C ILE A 68 13.02 -12.91 -1.98
N ARG A 69 14.05 -13.29 -2.74
CA ARG A 69 15.19 -14.07 -2.22
C ARG A 69 16.03 -13.28 -1.22
N LYS A 70 16.22 -11.98 -1.41
CA LYS A 70 16.86 -11.12 -0.39
C LYS A 70 16.01 -11.06 0.88
N THR A 71 14.69 -10.94 0.76
CA THR A 71 13.77 -10.90 1.90
C THR A 71 13.85 -12.19 2.71
N LYS A 72 13.81 -13.37 2.06
CA LYS A 72 13.97 -14.68 2.72
C LYS A 72 15.30 -14.87 3.45
N LYS A 73 16.37 -14.17 3.04
CA LYS A 73 17.66 -14.21 3.76
C LYS A 73 17.63 -13.41 5.06
N LEU A 74 16.66 -12.50 5.21
CA LEU A 74 16.54 -11.58 6.34
C LEU A 74 15.39 -11.96 7.29
N THR A 75 14.49 -12.85 6.89
CA THR A 75 13.39 -13.33 7.72
C THR A 75 12.93 -14.74 7.33
N GLU A 76 12.58 -15.53 8.34
CA GLU A 76 11.86 -16.81 8.21
C GLU A 76 10.34 -16.63 8.41
N LYS A 77 9.88 -15.38 8.67
CA LYS A 77 8.47 -15.05 8.92
C LYS A 77 7.74 -14.79 7.59
N PRO A 78 6.41 -14.99 7.53
CA PRO A 78 5.64 -14.71 6.32
C PRO A 78 5.74 -13.25 5.87
N PHE A 79 5.79 -13.05 4.55
CA PHE A 79 5.67 -11.75 3.89
C PHE A 79 4.82 -11.90 2.63
N GLY A 80 4.34 -10.78 2.09
CA GLY A 80 3.50 -10.74 0.91
C GLY A 80 4.16 -10.07 -0.30
N VAL A 81 3.53 -10.25 -1.46
CA VAL A 81 3.85 -9.52 -2.70
C VAL A 81 2.57 -8.89 -3.23
N ASN A 82 2.67 -7.68 -3.76
CA ASN A 82 1.53 -6.99 -4.35
C ASN A 82 1.35 -7.35 -5.83
N LEU A 83 0.10 -7.64 -6.22
CA LEU A 83 -0.34 -7.75 -7.60
C LEU A 83 -1.30 -6.60 -7.92
N ILE A 84 -1.15 -6.01 -9.11
CA ILE A 84 -2.04 -4.95 -9.64
C ILE A 84 -2.60 -5.44 -10.97
N PRO A 85 -3.55 -6.37 -10.94
CA PRO A 85 -4.07 -6.93 -12.17
C PRO A 85 -4.94 -5.93 -12.92
N THR A 86 -4.92 -6.03 -14.24
CA THR A 86 -5.81 -5.28 -15.13
C THR A 86 -6.78 -6.24 -15.82
N PRO A 87 -8.06 -5.86 -16.01
CA PRO A 87 -9.03 -6.75 -16.65
C PRO A 87 -8.69 -7.04 -18.11
N GLU A 88 -7.99 -6.12 -18.77
CA GLU A 88 -7.59 -6.23 -20.17
C GLU A 88 -6.07 -6.10 -20.31
N ASN A 89 -5.51 -6.87 -21.24
CA ASN A 89 -4.10 -6.83 -21.67
C ASN A 89 -3.09 -6.84 -20.50
N ASP A 90 -3.38 -7.60 -19.45
CA ASP A 90 -2.48 -7.73 -18.29
C ASP A 90 -1.25 -8.58 -18.64
N ILE A 91 -0.17 -7.89 -18.98
CA ILE A 91 1.12 -8.50 -19.27
C ILE A 91 2.02 -8.63 -18.02
N TRP A 92 1.68 -7.96 -16.92
CA TRP A 92 2.56 -7.83 -15.75
C TRP A 92 2.26 -8.85 -14.67
N THR A 93 0.99 -9.14 -14.42
CA THR A 93 0.58 -10.07 -13.36
C THR A 93 1.02 -11.51 -13.62
N PRO A 94 0.86 -12.09 -14.84
CA PRO A 94 1.19 -13.49 -15.06
C PRO A 94 2.66 -13.88 -14.71
N PRO A 95 3.70 -13.16 -15.18
CA PRO A 95 5.08 -13.53 -14.85
C PRO A 95 5.41 -13.29 -13.36
N ILE A 96 4.85 -12.26 -12.73
CA ILE A 96 5.02 -12.03 -11.28
C ILE A 96 4.34 -13.14 -10.47
N LEU A 97 3.14 -13.57 -10.86
CA LEU A 97 2.44 -14.68 -10.21
C LEU A 97 3.22 -15.99 -10.32
N GLN A 98 3.86 -16.25 -11.45
CA GLN A 98 4.75 -17.40 -11.59
C GLN A 98 5.90 -17.35 -10.57
N VAL A 99 6.58 -16.21 -10.45
CA VAL A 99 7.63 -16.00 -9.43
C VAL A 99 7.10 -16.23 -8.01
N ILE A 100 5.94 -15.66 -7.67
CA ILE A 100 5.29 -15.81 -6.35
C ILE A 100 5.08 -17.30 -6.02
N LYS A 101 4.56 -18.08 -6.97
CA LYS A 101 4.31 -19.51 -6.81
C LYS A 101 5.60 -20.31 -6.66
N GLU A 102 6.58 -20.09 -7.53
CA GLU A 102 7.86 -20.80 -7.51
C GLU A 102 8.68 -20.51 -6.25
N GLU A 103 8.64 -19.26 -5.78
CA GLU A 103 9.28 -18.86 -4.54
C GLU A 103 8.41 -19.16 -3.30
N GLY A 104 7.22 -19.74 -3.45
CA GLY A 104 6.39 -20.17 -2.33
C GLY A 104 5.90 -19.04 -1.40
N VAL A 105 5.73 -17.83 -1.93
CA VAL A 105 5.10 -16.71 -1.20
C VAL A 105 3.63 -17.05 -0.94
N LYS A 106 3.15 -16.85 0.30
CA LYS A 106 1.84 -17.33 0.76
C LYS A 106 0.77 -16.25 0.92
N ALA A 107 1.09 -14.99 0.67
CA ALA A 107 0.13 -13.89 0.74
C ALA A 107 0.31 -12.94 -0.43
N VAL A 108 -0.81 -12.53 -1.04
CA VAL A 108 -0.83 -11.50 -2.08
C VAL A 108 -1.74 -10.37 -1.64
N VAL A 109 -1.23 -9.14 -1.76
CA VAL A 109 -2.09 -7.96 -1.78
C VAL A 109 -2.59 -7.80 -3.21
N TYR A 110 -3.88 -8.06 -3.41
CA TYR A 110 -4.55 -7.91 -4.68
C TYR A 110 -5.11 -6.49 -4.73
N THR A 111 -4.47 -5.60 -5.50
CA THR A 111 -4.94 -4.22 -5.65
C THR A 111 -5.87 -4.11 -6.85
N GLY A 112 -7.16 -3.95 -6.59
CA GLY A 112 -8.19 -3.79 -7.62
C GLY A 112 -8.33 -2.35 -8.11
N TYR A 113 -8.49 -2.19 -9.42
CA TYR A 113 -8.74 -0.90 -10.08
C TYR A 113 -9.97 -0.97 -10.99
N GLY A 114 -11.01 -0.23 -10.62
CA GLY A 114 -12.17 0.01 -11.49
C GLY A 114 -13.06 -1.21 -11.75
N GLU A 115 -13.90 -1.09 -12.78
CA GLU A 115 -14.79 -2.17 -13.20
C GLU A 115 -13.99 -3.37 -13.73
N GLY A 116 -14.42 -4.59 -13.41
CA GLY A 116 -13.70 -5.81 -13.80
C GLY A 116 -12.45 -6.11 -12.97
N ALA A 117 -12.16 -5.31 -11.93
CA ALA A 117 -11.03 -5.52 -11.04
C ALA A 117 -11.01 -6.90 -10.35
N ILE A 118 -12.16 -7.58 -10.20
CA ILE A 118 -12.22 -8.93 -9.64
C ILE A 118 -12.11 -9.94 -10.78
N ILE A 119 -10.89 -10.44 -11.01
CA ILE A 119 -10.63 -11.45 -12.03
C ILE A 119 -10.80 -12.85 -11.41
N THR A 120 -11.96 -13.47 -11.62
CA THR A 120 -12.34 -14.77 -11.02
C THR A 120 -11.33 -15.89 -11.30
N SER A 121 -10.76 -15.97 -12.51
CA SER A 121 -9.75 -16.97 -12.84
C SER A 121 -8.47 -16.82 -12.01
N LEU A 122 -8.03 -15.58 -11.80
CA LEU A 122 -6.86 -15.25 -10.99
C LEU A 122 -7.11 -15.54 -9.50
N PHE A 123 -8.30 -15.21 -8.98
CA PHE A 123 -8.71 -15.62 -7.63
C PHE A 123 -8.63 -17.15 -7.48
N ASN A 124 -9.24 -17.89 -8.40
CA ASN A 124 -9.21 -19.36 -8.37
C ASN A 124 -7.76 -19.91 -8.39
N GLU A 125 -6.89 -19.34 -9.21
CA GLU A 125 -5.49 -19.75 -9.30
C GLU A 125 -4.70 -19.48 -8.00
N LEU A 126 -4.91 -18.30 -7.40
CA LEU A 126 -4.31 -17.94 -6.10
C LEU A 126 -4.78 -18.91 -5.00
N LYS A 127 -6.08 -19.19 -4.92
CA LYS A 127 -6.65 -20.14 -3.95
C LYS A 127 -6.14 -21.56 -4.16
N ALA A 128 -6.08 -22.04 -5.41
CA ALA A 128 -5.55 -23.36 -5.72
C ALA A 128 -4.07 -23.51 -5.35
N SER A 129 -3.32 -22.40 -5.37
CA SER A 129 -1.91 -22.35 -4.95
C SER A 129 -1.72 -22.20 -3.42
N GLY A 130 -2.81 -22.12 -2.66
CA GLY A 130 -2.78 -21.89 -1.21
C GLY A 130 -2.22 -20.51 -0.84
N ILE A 131 -2.45 -19.51 -1.68
CA ILE A 131 -2.04 -18.12 -1.46
C ILE A 131 -3.24 -17.35 -0.89
N ALA A 132 -3.05 -16.72 0.27
CA ALA A 132 -4.05 -15.87 0.89
C ALA A 132 -4.24 -14.57 0.08
N ILE A 133 -5.49 -14.20 -0.17
CA ILE A 133 -5.85 -13.02 -0.95
C ILE A 133 -6.27 -11.88 -0.02
N ILE A 134 -5.42 -10.85 0.09
CA ILE A 134 -5.75 -9.58 0.75
C ILE A 134 -6.29 -8.64 -0.34
N TYR A 135 -7.60 -8.55 -0.46
CA TYR A 135 -8.25 -7.72 -1.48
C TYR A 135 -8.32 -6.26 -1.03
N ARG A 136 -7.65 -5.39 -1.80
CA ARG A 136 -7.66 -3.94 -1.62
C ARG A 136 -8.17 -3.30 -2.90
N ASP A 137 -9.46 -2.98 -2.92
CA ASP A 137 -9.99 -2.08 -3.94
C ASP A 137 -9.54 -0.65 -3.62
N ILE A 138 -9.17 0.12 -4.65
CA ILE A 138 -8.88 1.54 -4.47
C ILE A 138 -10.15 2.37 -4.25
N ASN A 139 -11.30 1.88 -4.71
CA ASN A 139 -12.61 2.48 -4.57
C ASN A 139 -13.56 1.48 -3.87
N PRO A 140 -13.32 1.15 -2.60
CA PRO A 140 -14.12 0.14 -1.91
C PRO A 140 -15.58 0.57 -1.79
N THR A 141 -16.49 -0.35 -2.10
CA THR A 141 -17.93 -0.20 -1.93
C THR A 141 -18.49 -1.47 -1.28
N PRO A 142 -19.67 -1.42 -0.64
CA PRO A 142 -20.32 -2.64 -0.17
C PRO A 142 -20.54 -3.67 -1.29
N GLU A 143 -20.74 -3.23 -2.53
CA GLU A 143 -20.98 -4.11 -3.67
C GLU A 143 -19.71 -4.87 -4.11
N ASN A 144 -18.63 -4.17 -4.44
CA ASN A 144 -17.37 -4.84 -4.83
C ASN A 144 -16.79 -5.67 -3.68
N THR A 145 -17.01 -5.26 -2.44
CA THR A 145 -16.60 -6.03 -1.25
C THR A 145 -17.32 -7.38 -1.18
N ARG A 146 -18.65 -7.41 -1.36
CA ARG A 146 -19.41 -8.68 -1.38
C ARG A 146 -19.03 -9.55 -2.57
N LEU A 147 -18.72 -8.94 -3.72
CA LEU A 147 -18.24 -9.67 -4.90
C LEU A 147 -16.86 -10.29 -4.64
N ALA A 148 -15.94 -9.56 -4.02
CA ALA A 148 -14.60 -10.06 -3.69
C ALA A 148 -14.66 -11.17 -2.63
N GLU A 149 -15.51 -11.01 -1.60
CA GLU A 149 -15.78 -12.07 -0.61
C GLU A 149 -16.30 -13.33 -1.32
N LYS A 150 -17.29 -13.19 -2.20
CA LYS A 150 -17.84 -14.32 -2.98
C LYS A 150 -16.81 -14.97 -3.90
N ALA A 151 -15.89 -14.19 -4.47
CA ALA A 151 -14.81 -14.68 -5.31
C ALA A 151 -13.71 -15.41 -4.52
N GLY A 152 -13.68 -15.26 -3.19
CA GLY A 152 -12.78 -15.99 -2.31
C GLY A 152 -11.67 -15.16 -1.68
N ALA A 153 -11.81 -13.83 -1.63
CA ALA A 153 -10.94 -12.97 -0.83
C ALA A 153 -10.85 -13.50 0.61
N ASP A 154 -9.66 -13.52 1.19
CA ASP A 154 -9.46 -13.96 2.57
C ASP A 154 -9.56 -12.79 3.55
N ILE A 155 -9.11 -11.60 3.12
CA ILE A 155 -9.12 -10.36 3.90
C ILE A 155 -9.55 -9.21 2.99
N ILE A 156 -10.37 -8.29 3.50
CA ILE A 156 -10.78 -7.07 2.81
C ILE A 156 -10.05 -5.86 3.41
N VAL A 157 -9.56 -4.95 2.57
CA VAL A 157 -9.00 -3.67 3.00
C VAL A 157 -10.00 -2.55 2.70
N ALA A 158 -10.51 -1.90 3.74
CA ALA A 158 -11.34 -0.71 3.65
C ALA A 158 -10.46 0.55 3.59
N THR A 159 -10.24 1.01 2.36
CA THR A 159 -9.40 2.17 2.04
C THR A 159 -10.17 3.48 2.14
N GLY A 160 -9.77 4.37 3.05
CA GLY A 160 -10.30 5.73 3.13
C GLY A 160 -9.49 6.75 2.34
N PHE A 161 -10.13 7.87 2.03
CA PHE A 161 -9.53 9.04 1.38
C PHE A 161 -8.42 9.70 2.23
N ASP A 162 -8.15 9.22 3.44
CA ASP A 162 -7.02 9.63 4.28
C ASP A 162 -5.68 8.97 3.85
N GLU A 163 -5.70 8.07 2.88
CA GLU A 163 -4.52 7.38 2.35
C GLU A 163 -3.60 8.29 1.51
N GLY A 164 -2.34 7.89 1.36
CA GLY A 164 -1.35 8.47 0.45
C GLY A 164 -1.10 7.59 -0.79
N GLY A 165 -0.42 8.12 -1.78
CA GLY A 165 -0.30 7.46 -3.08
C GLY A 165 -1.53 7.75 -3.94
N THR A 166 -2.06 6.74 -4.64
CA THR A 166 -3.33 6.91 -5.37
C THR A 166 -4.49 6.90 -4.38
N LEU A 167 -5.28 7.97 -4.36
CA LEU A 167 -6.44 8.12 -3.48
C LEU A 167 -7.69 7.50 -4.12
N PRO A 168 -8.68 7.07 -3.32
CA PRO A 168 -10.03 6.77 -3.82
C PRO A 168 -10.62 7.95 -4.59
N GLY A 169 -11.38 7.68 -5.64
CA GLY A 169 -12.17 8.68 -6.37
C GLY A 169 -13.37 9.19 -5.57
N THR A 170 -13.87 8.40 -4.62
CA THR A 170 -14.86 8.88 -3.65
C THR A 170 -14.16 9.43 -2.41
N ALA A 171 -14.39 10.70 -2.08
CA ALA A 171 -13.77 11.38 -0.94
C ALA A 171 -14.35 11.00 0.43
N LEU A 172 -14.53 9.70 0.70
CA LEU A 172 -14.93 9.16 2.00
C LEU A 172 -13.69 8.83 2.85
N GLY A 173 -13.54 9.50 3.98
CA GLY A 173 -12.44 9.24 4.92
C GLY A 173 -12.55 7.89 5.64
N THR A 174 -11.45 7.48 6.28
CA THR A 174 -11.32 6.19 6.97
C THR A 174 -12.39 6.00 8.05
N PHE A 175 -12.77 7.08 8.73
CA PHE A 175 -13.81 7.05 9.77
C PHE A 175 -15.18 6.56 9.25
N SER A 176 -15.51 6.86 8.00
CA SER A 176 -16.82 6.53 7.40
C SER A 176 -16.78 5.26 6.56
N ILE A 177 -15.69 5.02 5.82
CA ILE A 177 -15.62 3.85 4.94
C ILE A 177 -15.42 2.55 5.71
N VAL A 178 -14.66 2.54 6.81
CA VAL A 178 -14.36 1.33 7.58
C VAL A 178 -15.64 0.66 8.10
N PRO A 179 -16.54 1.33 8.85
CA PRO A 179 -17.76 0.69 9.32
C PRO A 179 -18.69 0.30 8.15
N LEU A 180 -18.76 1.12 7.10
CA LEU A 180 -19.56 0.83 5.92
C LEU A 180 -19.16 -0.49 5.24
N ILE A 181 -17.85 -0.75 5.12
CA ILE A 181 -17.32 -1.98 4.52
C ILE A 181 -17.39 -3.14 5.51
N ALA A 182 -17.09 -2.92 6.79
CA ALA A 182 -17.18 -3.93 7.85
C ALA A 182 -18.59 -4.50 7.99
N ASP A 183 -19.63 -3.67 7.91
CA ASP A 183 -21.03 -4.13 7.97
C ASP A 183 -21.50 -4.84 6.69
N SER A 184 -20.72 -4.74 5.60
CA SER A 184 -21.08 -5.32 4.30
C SER A 184 -20.58 -6.76 4.08
N VAL A 185 -19.51 -7.15 4.80
CA VAL A 185 -18.93 -8.50 4.74
C VAL A 185 -19.68 -9.46 5.64
N LYS A 186 -19.69 -10.75 5.30
CA LYS A 186 -20.37 -11.78 6.11
C LYS A 186 -19.42 -12.60 6.98
N SER A 187 -18.22 -12.87 6.49
CA SER A 187 -17.32 -13.88 7.05
C SER A 187 -15.84 -13.49 7.04
N VAL A 188 -15.43 -12.64 6.11
CA VAL A 188 -14.02 -12.24 5.97
C VAL A 188 -13.68 -11.09 6.91
N PRO A 189 -12.52 -11.09 7.56
CA PRO A 189 -12.08 -9.97 8.38
C PRO A 189 -11.75 -8.73 7.52
N VAL A 190 -11.97 -7.55 8.10
CA VAL A 190 -11.68 -6.26 7.46
C VAL A 190 -10.48 -5.59 8.10
N MET A 191 -9.62 -4.99 7.28
CA MET A 191 -8.54 -4.11 7.70
C MET A 191 -8.85 -2.67 7.32
N ALA A 192 -8.47 -1.72 8.16
CA ALA A 192 -8.58 -0.31 7.84
C ALA A 192 -7.31 0.23 7.17
N ALA A 193 -7.47 1.06 6.13
CA ALA A 193 -6.37 1.80 5.49
C ALA A 193 -6.70 3.30 5.38
N GLY A 194 -5.64 4.11 5.39
CA GLY A 194 -5.71 5.58 5.33
C GLY A 194 -5.66 6.24 6.71
N GLY A 195 -4.79 7.24 6.88
CA GLY A 195 -4.69 8.03 8.11
C GLY A 195 -4.18 7.33 9.39
N ILE A 196 -3.90 6.03 9.36
CA ILE A 196 -3.46 5.26 10.54
C ILE A 196 -1.95 5.35 10.72
N THR A 197 -1.51 6.00 11.79
CA THR A 197 -0.10 6.30 12.05
C THR A 197 0.34 6.11 13.50
N ASP A 198 -0.59 5.83 14.42
CA ASP A 198 -0.29 5.64 15.84
C ASP A 198 -1.33 4.74 16.54
N SER A 199 -1.14 4.51 17.84
CA SER A 199 -2.03 3.64 18.63
C SER A 199 -3.46 4.20 18.78
N ARG A 200 -3.67 5.53 18.71
CA ARG A 200 -5.01 6.13 18.82
C ARG A 200 -5.82 5.83 17.57
N THR A 201 -5.22 6.08 16.41
CA THR A 201 -5.83 5.82 15.10
C THR A 201 -6.03 4.32 14.87
N ALA A 202 -5.12 3.47 15.32
CA ALA A 202 -5.30 2.01 15.31
C ALA A 202 -6.50 1.59 16.18
N ARG A 203 -6.58 2.03 17.44
CA ARG A 203 -7.74 1.72 18.31
C ARG A 203 -9.06 2.23 17.73
N ALA A 204 -9.06 3.42 17.11
CA ALA A 204 -10.24 3.95 16.44
C ALA A 204 -10.68 3.07 15.27
N ALA A 205 -9.75 2.61 14.42
CA ALA A 205 -10.04 1.69 13.34
C ALA A 205 -10.70 0.39 13.85
N HIS A 206 -10.25 -0.14 14.99
CA HIS A 206 -10.87 -1.32 15.59
C HIS A 206 -12.26 -1.06 16.17
N ALA A 207 -12.46 0.08 16.82
CA ALA A 207 -13.79 0.49 17.27
C ALA A 207 -14.79 0.66 16.11
N LEU A 208 -14.29 0.97 14.91
CA LEU A 208 -15.07 1.07 13.68
C LEU A 208 -15.33 -0.28 12.98
N GLY A 209 -14.85 -1.40 13.55
CA GLY A 209 -15.12 -2.75 13.04
C GLY A 209 -13.96 -3.41 12.29
N ALA A 210 -12.81 -2.75 12.15
CA ALA A 210 -11.62 -3.40 11.59
C ALA A 210 -10.97 -4.37 12.59
N GLU A 211 -10.44 -5.48 12.10
CA GLU A 211 -9.68 -6.45 12.89
C GLU A 211 -8.17 -6.27 12.76
N GLY A 212 -7.73 -5.34 11.93
CA GLY A 212 -6.33 -5.03 11.70
C GLY A 212 -6.14 -3.71 10.97
N VAL A 213 -4.89 -3.31 10.82
CA VAL A 213 -4.50 -2.07 10.15
C VAL A 213 -3.57 -2.33 8.98
N PHE A 214 -3.86 -1.66 7.88
CA PHE A 214 -3.06 -1.66 6.66
C PHE A 214 -2.47 -0.26 6.50
N ALA A 215 -1.18 -0.11 6.78
CA ALA A 215 -0.54 1.18 6.96
C ALA A 215 0.64 1.38 5.99
N GLY A 216 0.74 2.59 5.45
CA GLY A 216 1.78 2.98 4.48
C GLY A 216 2.71 4.06 5.04
N SER A 217 2.20 5.29 5.22
CA SER A 217 3.04 6.47 5.51
C SER A 217 3.88 6.38 6.78
N VAL A 218 3.39 5.72 7.83
CA VAL A 218 4.16 5.47 9.06
C VAL A 218 5.37 4.56 8.82
N PHE A 219 5.23 3.62 7.88
CA PHE A 219 6.27 2.89 7.13
C PHE A 219 7.49 3.71 6.73
N ILE A 220 7.20 4.81 6.04
CA ILE A 220 8.18 5.57 5.26
C ILE A 220 9.22 6.23 6.18
N GLY A 221 8.79 6.69 7.36
CA GLY A 221 9.62 7.38 8.34
C GLY A 221 10.46 6.49 9.25
N THR A 222 10.46 5.17 9.07
CA THR A 222 11.17 4.23 9.96
C THR A 222 12.68 4.15 9.70
N GLU A 223 13.46 3.63 10.65
CA GLU A 223 14.90 3.43 10.52
C GLU A 223 15.27 2.49 9.37
N GLU A 224 14.47 1.45 9.15
CA GLU A 224 14.69 0.41 8.15
C GLU A 224 14.26 0.82 6.75
N SER A 225 13.41 1.85 6.63
CA SER A 225 13.03 2.44 5.36
C SER A 225 14.26 3.03 4.64
N ARG A 226 14.41 2.69 3.36
CA ARG A 226 15.48 3.20 2.48
C ARG A 226 15.29 4.65 2.03
N VAL A 227 14.20 5.29 2.42
CA VAL A 227 13.92 6.69 2.08
C VAL A 227 15.00 7.61 2.70
N PRO A 228 15.52 8.61 1.96
CA PRO A 228 16.56 9.50 2.48
C PRO A 228 16.13 10.25 3.74
N GLN A 229 17.12 10.55 4.60
CA GLN A 229 16.90 11.32 5.82
C GLN A 229 16.20 12.66 5.55
N SER A 230 16.58 13.35 4.48
CA SER A 230 15.97 14.63 4.08
C SER A 230 14.47 14.54 3.81
N VAL A 231 13.98 13.39 3.32
CA VAL A 231 12.54 13.14 3.12
C VAL A 231 11.88 12.77 4.44
N LYS A 232 12.51 11.94 5.28
CA LYS A 232 12.01 11.61 6.62
C LYS A 232 11.84 12.86 7.49
N ASP A 233 12.80 13.79 7.42
CA ASP A 233 12.74 15.07 8.14
C ASP A 233 11.58 15.94 7.64
N LYS A 234 11.31 15.97 6.32
CA LYS A 234 10.13 16.65 5.77
C LYS A 234 8.82 16.07 6.31
N ILE A 235 8.73 14.74 6.46
CA ILE A 235 7.55 14.06 7.02
C ILE A 235 7.33 14.48 8.48
N ILE A 236 8.39 14.47 9.29
CA ILE A 236 8.32 14.80 10.72
C ILE A 236 7.93 16.26 10.95
N ASN A 237 8.39 17.16 10.08
CA ASN A 237 8.12 18.60 10.18
C ASN A 237 6.80 19.03 9.52
N ALA A 238 6.02 18.10 8.96
CA ALA A 238 4.76 18.39 8.29
C ALA A 238 3.58 17.69 8.97
N ASN A 239 2.37 18.11 8.62
CA ASN A 239 1.13 17.48 9.02
C ASN A 239 0.14 17.40 7.85
N GLY A 240 -1.03 16.82 8.08
CA GLY A 240 -2.03 16.63 7.03
C GLY A 240 -2.55 17.93 6.39
N LEU A 241 -2.44 19.07 7.08
CA LEU A 241 -2.85 20.39 6.56
C LEU A 241 -1.88 20.94 5.51
N ASP A 242 -0.63 20.47 5.50
CA ASP A 242 0.40 20.92 4.56
C ASP A 242 0.30 20.19 3.21
N LEU A 243 -0.52 19.13 3.13
CA LEU A 243 -0.63 18.30 1.94
C LEU A 243 -1.40 19.01 0.82
N LEU A 244 -0.79 19.03 -0.36
CA LEU A 244 -1.33 19.56 -1.59
C LEU A 244 -2.08 18.46 -2.34
N LEU A 245 -3.40 18.62 -2.48
CA LEU A 245 -4.30 17.72 -3.21
C LEU A 245 -4.50 18.21 -4.65
N PHE A 246 -4.44 17.32 -5.62
CA PHE A 246 -4.73 17.60 -7.02
C PHE A 246 -5.35 16.37 -7.72
N ARG A 247 -6.19 16.62 -8.73
CA ARG A 247 -6.73 15.59 -9.64
C ARG A 247 -5.64 15.04 -10.54
N THR A 248 -5.75 13.77 -10.91
CA THR A 248 -4.88 13.11 -11.91
C THR A 248 -5.52 11.76 -12.29
N LEU A 249 -4.80 10.89 -12.99
CA LEU A 249 -5.24 9.52 -13.24
C LEU A 249 -4.81 8.59 -12.09
N PRO A 250 -5.69 7.68 -11.63
CA PRO A 250 -7.10 7.55 -12.03
C PRO A 250 -8.01 8.65 -11.46
N ASP A 251 -7.74 9.14 -10.25
CA ASP A 251 -8.63 10.09 -9.56
C ASP A 251 -7.88 11.26 -8.91
N TYR A 252 -7.17 11.01 -7.80
CA TYR A 252 -6.48 12.03 -7.02
C TYR A 252 -5.14 11.53 -6.48
N TYR A 253 -4.23 12.48 -6.29
CA TYR A 253 -3.02 12.32 -5.51
C TYR A 253 -2.88 13.47 -4.53
N ARG A 254 -2.14 13.25 -3.43
CA ARG A 254 -1.69 14.30 -2.55
C ARG A 254 -0.19 14.21 -2.30
N SER A 255 0.46 15.34 -2.10
CA SER A 255 1.90 15.43 -1.85
C SER A 255 2.22 16.47 -0.79
N LEU A 256 3.36 16.32 -0.11
CA LEU A 256 3.99 17.46 0.55
C LEU A 256 4.31 18.57 -0.46
N PRO A 257 4.45 19.82 0.00
CA PRO A 257 4.81 20.95 -0.85
C PRO A 257 6.15 20.75 -1.58
N GLY A 258 6.22 21.33 -2.77
CA GLY A 258 7.35 21.20 -3.69
C GLY A 258 6.97 21.77 -5.05
N LYS A 259 7.94 22.22 -5.84
CA LYS A 259 7.69 22.94 -7.10
C LYS A 259 6.83 22.14 -8.08
N LEU A 260 7.01 20.81 -8.17
CA LEU A 260 6.13 19.97 -9.00
C LEU A 260 4.69 19.93 -8.44
N ALA A 261 4.54 19.72 -7.13
CA ALA A 261 3.22 19.64 -6.49
C ALA A 261 2.47 20.98 -6.59
N ASP A 262 3.14 22.11 -6.38
CA ASP A 262 2.57 23.46 -6.54
C ASP A 262 2.10 23.69 -7.98
N LYS A 263 2.88 23.25 -8.96
CA LYS A 263 2.52 23.30 -10.38
C LYS A 263 1.27 22.45 -10.65
N LEU A 264 1.21 21.21 -10.14
CA LEU A 264 0.07 20.32 -10.34
C LEU A 264 -1.22 20.89 -9.74
N VAL A 265 -1.16 21.45 -8.52
CA VAL A 265 -2.30 22.14 -7.91
C VAL A 265 -2.74 23.36 -8.73
N SER A 266 -1.78 24.12 -9.25
CA SER A 266 -2.09 25.30 -10.08
C SER A 266 -2.74 24.90 -11.42
N MET A 267 -2.23 23.85 -12.06
CA MET A 267 -2.82 23.28 -13.28
C MET A 267 -4.23 22.75 -13.04
N ASP A 268 -4.44 22.03 -11.94
CA ASP A 268 -5.74 21.49 -11.57
C ASP A 268 -6.77 22.61 -11.37
N LYS A 269 -6.40 23.66 -10.61
CA LYS A 269 -7.23 24.86 -10.40
C LYS A 269 -7.51 25.63 -11.70
N ALA A 270 -6.59 25.57 -12.66
CA ALA A 270 -6.77 26.17 -13.99
C ALA A 270 -7.65 25.32 -14.92
N GLY A 271 -8.08 24.13 -14.49
CA GLY A 271 -8.97 23.27 -15.26
C GLY A 271 -8.25 22.34 -16.25
N ALA A 272 -6.96 22.07 -16.05
CA ALA A 272 -6.24 21.05 -16.83
C ALA A 272 -6.92 19.67 -16.73
N SER A 273 -6.75 18.85 -17.77
CA SER A 273 -7.30 17.50 -17.80
C SER A 273 -6.52 16.55 -16.89
N ASN A 274 -7.14 15.42 -16.50
CA ASN A 274 -6.49 14.40 -15.69
C ASN A 274 -5.26 13.81 -16.40
N GLU A 275 -5.30 13.68 -17.73
CA GLU A 275 -4.21 13.20 -18.57
C GLU A 275 -3.02 14.18 -18.58
N GLU A 276 -3.28 15.48 -18.72
CA GLU A 276 -2.24 16.52 -18.66
C GLU A 276 -1.55 16.55 -17.29
N LEU A 277 -2.35 16.40 -16.23
CA LEU A 277 -1.86 16.29 -14.85
C LEU A 277 -1.04 15.01 -14.66
N ALA A 278 -1.52 13.87 -15.15
CA ALA A 278 -0.81 12.58 -15.07
C ALA A 278 0.53 12.60 -15.82
N GLN A 279 0.54 13.18 -17.03
CA GLN A 279 1.76 13.36 -17.82
C GLN A 279 2.77 14.25 -17.08
N THR A 280 2.30 15.35 -16.49
CA THR A 280 3.15 16.29 -15.74
C THR A 280 3.69 15.67 -14.44
N MET A 281 2.84 14.92 -13.72
CA MET A 281 3.20 14.24 -12.47
C MET A 281 4.24 13.13 -12.70
N GLY A 282 4.26 12.52 -13.89
CA GLY A 282 5.25 11.50 -14.26
C GLY A 282 5.06 10.16 -13.56
N GLY A 283 3.86 9.89 -13.02
CA GLY A 283 3.47 8.62 -12.41
C GLY A 283 4.49 8.08 -11.38
N LEU A 284 4.84 6.80 -11.50
CA LEU A 284 5.81 6.15 -10.60
C LEU A 284 7.23 6.72 -10.72
N ARG A 285 7.62 7.30 -11.87
CA ARG A 285 8.92 7.99 -12.00
C ARG A 285 8.97 9.23 -11.11
N GLY A 286 7.93 10.07 -11.14
CA GLY A 286 7.84 11.25 -10.28
C GLY A 286 7.85 10.89 -8.79
N LEU A 287 7.20 9.77 -8.41
CA LEU A 287 7.25 9.27 -7.04
C LEU A 287 8.67 8.89 -6.63
N ARG A 288 9.40 8.17 -7.49
CA ARG A 288 10.79 7.76 -7.23
C ARG A 288 11.69 8.98 -7.02
N ILE A 289 11.60 9.97 -7.91
CA ILE A 289 12.39 11.21 -7.84
C ILE A 289 12.12 11.97 -6.54
N GLY A 290 10.86 12.09 -6.13
CA GLY A 290 10.49 12.80 -4.90
C GLY A 290 10.87 12.02 -3.64
N MET A 291 10.53 10.73 -3.58
CA MET A 291 10.64 9.92 -2.38
C MET A 291 12.01 9.28 -2.16
N LEU A 292 12.67 8.78 -3.22
CA LEU A 292 13.98 8.11 -3.08
C LEU A 292 15.15 9.02 -3.40
N GLU A 293 14.97 10.01 -4.26
CA GLU A 293 16.04 10.94 -4.65
C GLU A 293 15.92 12.29 -3.91
N GLY A 294 14.84 12.52 -3.18
CA GLY A 294 14.61 13.73 -2.37
C GLY A 294 14.38 15.00 -3.19
N ASN A 295 14.19 14.88 -4.50
CA ASN A 295 14.04 16.00 -5.42
C ASN A 295 12.55 16.34 -5.61
N THR A 296 12.08 17.36 -4.89
CA THR A 296 10.71 17.86 -4.97
C THR A 296 10.47 18.85 -6.13
N ASP A 297 11.52 19.17 -6.90
CA ASP A 297 11.38 20.03 -8.08
C ASP A 297 10.84 19.27 -9.28
N GLU A 298 11.22 18.00 -9.40
CA GLU A 298 10.84 17.10 -10.49
C GLU A 298 10.05 15.87 -10.03
N GLY A 299 9.87 15.71 -8.73
CA GLY A 299 9.16 14.59 -8.11
C GLY A 299 8.22 15.05 -7.00
N TYR A 300 7.46 14.10 -6.47
CA TYR A 300 6.45 14.36 -5.43
C TYR A 300 6.57 13.37 -4.27
N ILE A 301 6.14 13.80 -3.08
CA ILE A 301 6.22 13.04 -1.82
C ILE A 301 4.79 12.75 -1.35
N ALA A 302 4.24 11.62 -1.82
CA ALA A 302 2.88 11.20 -1.51
C ALA A 302 2.72 10.52 -0.14
N LEU A 303 1.86 11.08 0.72
CA LEU A 303 1.63 10.63 2.09
C LEU A 303 0.14 10.74 2.44
N GLY A 304 -0.31 9.99 3.45
CA GLY A 304 -1.67 10.11 3.98
C GLY A 304 -1.84 11.30 4.94
N THR A 305 -3.08 11.63 5.30
CA THR A 305 -3.40 12.78 6.17
C THR A 305 -2.87 12.64 7.60
N GLY A 306 -2.65 11.40 8.05
CA GLY A 306 -2.22 11.08 9.42
C GLY A 306 -0.76 11.41 9.76
N ILE A 307 0.03 11.97 8.84
CA ILE A 307 1.47 12.17 9.05
C ILE A 307 1.85 13.07 10.23
N GLY A 308 0.95 13.96 10.68
CA GLY A 308 1.23 14.84 11.83
C GLY A 308 1.41 14.10 13.18
N ASN A 309 1.11 12.80 13.24
CA ASN A 309 1.41 11.96 14.40
C ASN A 309 2.81 11.33 14.34
N ILE A 310 3.49 11.36 13.19
CA ILE A 310 4.85 10.85 12.99
C ILE A 310 5.82 11.95 13.44
N ARG A 311 6.14 11.98 14.74
CA ARG A 311 6.93 13.07 15.35
C ARG A 311 8.43 12.78 15.49
N SER A 312 8.83 11.54 15.20
CA SER A 312 10.22 11.10 15.26
C SER A 312 10.39 9.89 14.35
N ILE A 313 11.64 9.62 13.96
CA ILE A 313 12.02 8.33 13.39
C ILE A 313 11.92 7.28 14.49
N LYS A 314 11.30 6.15 14.16
CA LYS A 314 11.17 4.97 15.04
C LYS A 314 11.64 3.73 14.29
N SER A 315 12.00 2.69 15.01
CA SER A 315 12.17 1.37 14.41
C SER A 315 10.83 0.84 13.88
N VAL A 316 10.88 -0.03 12.87
CA VAL A 316 9.70 -0.76 12.41
C VAL A 316 9.05 -1.55 13.55
N ALA A 317 9.85 -2.14 14.43
CA ALA A 317 9.35 -2.90 15.58
C ALA A 317 8.47 -2.06 16.52
N GLU A 318 8.90 -0.83 16.83
CA GLU A 318 8.10 0.12 17.61
C GLU A 318 6.80 0.48 16.90
N VAL A 319 6.86 0.81 15.60
CA VAL A 319 5.67 1.13 14.81
C VAL A 319 4.68 -0.03 14.80
N VAL A 320 5.14 -1.26 14.52
CA VAL A 320 4.28 -2.45 14.54
C VAL A 320 3.67 -2.66 15.93
N ASN A 321 4.42 -2.45 17.01
CA ASN A 321 3.90 -2.57 18.38
C ASN A 321 2.83 -1.51 18.70
N GLU A 322 3.02 -0.28 18.26
CA GLU A 322 2.06 0.81 18.50
C GLU A 322 0.76 0.62 17.72
N LEU A 323 0.86 0.08 16.51
CA LEU A 323 -0.27 -0.20 15.64
C LEU A 323 -0.99 -1.50 15.99
N ALA A 324 -0.29 -2.44 16.63
CA ALA A 324 -0.88 -3.65 17.15
C ALA A 324 -1.78 -3.31 18.33
N ILE A 325 -3.07 -3.50 18.14
CA ILE A 325 -4.09 -3.29 19.17
C ILE A 325 -3.97 -4.48 20.13
N CYS A 326 -3.22 -4.26 21.21
CA CYS A 326 -3.11 -5.19 22.33
C CYS A 326 -4.26 -5.00 23.30
#